data_AF-A0A7C3WIZ1-F1
#
_entry.id   AF-A0A7C3WIZ1-F1
#
_cell.length_a   1.000
_cell.length_b   1.000
_cell.length_c   1.000
_cell.angle_alpha   90.00
_cell.angle_beta   90.00
_cell.angle_gamma   90.00
#
_symmetry.space_group_name_H-M   'P 1'
#
loop_
_entity.id
_entity.type
_entity.pdbx_description
1 polymer ?
#
loop_
_entity_poly.entity_id
_entity_poly.type
_entity_poly.pdbx_seq_one_letter_code
_entity_poly.pdbx_strand_id
1 'polypeptide(L)' 'MNQKGEPIEQILERYKGQNAFVVIEVLSVDPKTQKPLTGRVIAVTPDETEAGLAARKARSGYFLIKWVGEVEGVVIV' A
#
# COMPACT_ATOMS: atom_id res chain seq x y z
N MET A 1 -5.64 -22.99 -0.06
CA MET A 1 -6.15 -22.03 -1.06
C MET A 1 -5.04 -21.01 -1.31
N ASN A 2 -4.33 -21.10 -2.44
CA ASN A 2 -3.29 -20.14 -2.80
C ASN A 2 -3.95 -18.81 -3.20
N GLN A 3 -4.17 -17.91 -2.24
CA GLN A 3 -4.46 -16.52 -2.54
C GLN A 3 -3.19 -15.93 -3.17
N LYS A 4 -3.08 -15.99 -4.49
CA LYS A 4 -1.97 -15.40 -5.23
C LYS A 4 -2.09 -13.88 -5.13
N GLY A 5 -1.21 -13.26 -4.34
CA GLY A 5 -1.04 -11.82 -4.36
C GLY A 5 -0.50 -11.34 -5.70
N GLU A 6 -0.61 -10.05 -5.93
CA GLU A 6 -0.10 -9.38 -7.12
C GLU A 6 1.21 -8.66 -6.79
N PRO A 7 2.11 -8.47 -7.77
CA PRO A 7 3.33 -7.68 -7.56
C PRO A 7 2.99 -6.28 -7.05
N ILE A 8 3.68 -5.84 -5.99
CA ILE A 8 3.41 -4.55 -5.34
C ILE A 8 3.51 -3.40 -6.34
N GLU A 9 4.50 -3.42 -7.23
CA GLU A 9 4.69 -2.39 -8.26
C GLU A 9 3.50 -2.29 -9.20
N GLN A 10 2.92 -3.43 -9.60
CA GLN A 10 1.73 -3.45 -10.46
C GLN A 10 0.49 -2.91 -9.72
N ILE A 11 0.38 -3.17 -8.42
CA ILE A 11 -0.68 -2.60 -7.59
C ILE A 11 -0.53 -1.07 -7.58
N LEU A 12 0.66 -0.56 -7.24
CA LEU A 12 0.90 0.88 -7.11
C LEU A 12 0.70 1.63 -8.42
N GLU A 13 1.12 1.07 -9.57
CA GLU A 13 0.96 1.73 -10.87
C GLU A 13 -0.52 1.94 -11.25
N ARG A 14 -1.45 1.07 -10.81
CA ARG A 14 -2.90 1.24 -11.07
C ARG A 14 -3.50 2.46 -10.37
N TYR A 15 -2.92 2.85 -9.24
CA TYR A 15 -3.44 3.95 -8.42
C TYR A 15 -2.57 5.21 -8.51
N LYS A 16 -1.48 5.15 -9.27
CA LYS A 16 -0.61 6.29 -9.52
C LYS A 16 -1.38 7.45 -10.14
N GLY A 17 -1.16 8.65 -9.60
CA GLY A 17 -1.88 9.87 -9.98
C GLY A 17 -3.23 10.03 -9.27
N GLN A 18 -3.68 9.06 -8.46
CA GLN A 18 -4.86 9.22 -7.62
C GLN A 18 -4.45 9.79 -6.27
N ASN A 19 -5.08 10.89 -5.83
CA ASN A 19 -4.86 11.49 -4.52
C ASN A 19 -5.44 10.61 -3.41
N ALA A 20 -4.78 9.48 -3.15
CA ALA A 20 -5.17 8.47 -2.20
C ALA A 20 -3.97 7.74 -1.59
N PHE A 21 -4.18 7.23 -0.38
CA PHE A 21 -3.39 6.18 0.25
C PHE A 21 -3.88 4.82 -0.23
N VAL A 22 -2.95 4.00 -0.70
CA VAL A 22 -3.19 2.58 -0.98
C VAL A 22 -2.58 1.79 0.17
N VAL A 23 -3.41 0.98 0.81
CA VAL A 23 -3.02 0.06 1.88
C VAL A 23 -2.95 -1.34 1.32
N ILE A 24 -1.76 -1.94 1.41
CA ILE A 24 -1.46 -3.25 0.83
C ILE A 24 -1.01 -4.20 1.95
N GLU A 25 -1.71 -5.32 2.10
CA GLU A 25 -1.25 -6.47 2.88
C GLU A 25 -0.12 -7.17 2.11
N VAL A 26 1.06 -7.25 2.72
CA VAL A 26 2.23 -7.87 2.10
C VAL A 26 2.16 -9.37 2.31
N LEU A 27 2.10 -10.13 1.21
CA LEU A 27 2.02 -11.59 1.24
C LEU A 27 3.40 -12.25 1.13
N SER A 28 4.37 -11.56 0.51
CA SER A 28 5.75 -12.04 0.44
C SER A 28 6.75 -10.89 0.43
N VAL A 29 7.93 -11.15 1.01
CA VAL A 29 9.06 -10.23 1.05
C VAL A 29 10.29 -10.88 0.43
N ASP A 30 11.14 -10.07 -0.18
CA ASP A 30 12.46 -10.50 -0.63
C ASP A 30 13.33 -10.84 0.59
N PRO A 31 13.86 -12.07 0.72
CA PRO A 31 14.59 -12.48 1.90
C PRO A 31 15.97 -11.81 2.06
N LYS A 32 16.51 -11.20 0.99
CA LYS A 32 17.80 -10.49 1.00
C LYS A 32 17.64 -9.01 1.28
N THR A 33 16.63 -8.38 0.67
CA THR A 33 16.43 -6.92 0.76
C THR A 33 15.33 -6.51 1.73
N GLN A 34 14.55 -7.47 2.24
CA GLN A 34 13.34 -7.28 3.04
C GLN A 34 12.27 -6.42 2.36
N LYS A 35 12.36 -6.22 1.04
CA LYS A 35 11.39 -5.43 0.27
C LYS A 35 10.12 -6.25 0.01
N PRO A 36 8.93 -5.63 0.07
CA PRO A 36 7.68 -6.32 -0.25
C PRO A 36 7.63 -6.65 -1.75
N LEU A 37 7.41 -7.92 -2.09
CA LEU A 37 7.37 -8.40 -3.48
C LEU A 37 5.94 -8.52 -4.00
N THR A 38 5.08 -9.20 -3.24
CA THR A 38 3.67 -9.37 -3.59
C THR A 38 2.78 -8.98 -2.43
N GLY A 39 1.58 -8.53 -2.77
CA GLY A 39 0.59 -8.15 -1.79
C GLY A 39 -0.82 -8.16 -2.33
N ARG A 40 -1.73 -7.65 -1.51
CA ARG A 40 -3.14 -7.49 -1.82
C ARG A 40 -3.61 -6.14 -1.29
N VAL A 41 -4.33 -5.39 -2.11
CA VAL A 41 -4.98 -4.16 -1.66
C VAL A 41 -6.05 -4.49 -0.63
N ILE A 42 -5.98 -3.84 0.52
CA ILE A 42 -6.98 -3.95 1.59
C ILE A 42 -7.81 -2.68 1.74
N ALA A 43 -7.26 -1.52 1.37
CA ALA A 43 -7.99 -0.27 1.31
C ALA A 43 -7.34 0.71 0.33
N VAL A 44 -8.17 1.60 -0.23
CA VAL A 44 -7.75 2.79 -0.96
C VAL A 44 -8.60 3.94 -0.43
N THR A 45 -7.97 4.96 0.14
CA THR A 45 -8.69 6.07 0.79
C THR A 45 -7.89 7.37 0.65
N PRO A 46 -8.52 8.53 0.43
CA PRO A 46 -7.84 9.82 0.47
C PRO A 46 -7.38 10.22 1.88
N ASP A 47 -7.85 9.56 2.94
CA ASP A 47 -7.60 9.91 4.33
C ASP A 47 -6.51 9.04 4.97
N GLU A 48 -5.49 9.68 5.55
CA GLU A 48 -4.36 9.00 6.19
C GLU A 48 -4.78 8.21 7.44
N THR A 49 -5.73 8.75 8.21
CA THR A 49 -6.25 8.13 9.43
C THR A 49 -7.03 6.86 9.09
N GLU A 50 -7.86 6.91 8.04
CA GLU A 50 -8.57 5.73 7.53
C GLU A 50 -7.59 4.67 7.02
N ALA A 51 -6.54 5.08 6.32
CA ALA A 51 -5.50 4.17 5.83
C ALA A 51 -4.79 3.45 6.99
N GLY A 52 -4.44 4.20 8.05
CA GLY A 52 -3.84 3.64 9.27
C GLY A 52 -4.79 2.69 10.01
N LEU A 53 -6.09 3.00 10.07
CA LEU A 53 -7.10 2.13 10.66
C LEU A 53 -7.29 0.85 9.86
N ALA A 54 -7.28 0.92 8.52
CA ALA A 54 -7.38 -0.24 7.65
C ALA A 54 -6.20 -1.21 7.85
N ALA A 55 -4.97 -0.68 7.92
CA ALA A 55 -3.78 -1.48 8.21
C ALA A 55 -3.87 -2.19 9.57
N ARG A 56 -4.36 -1.51 10.61
CA ARG A 56 -4.53 -2.10 11.96
C ARG A 56 -5.62 -3.17 12.04
N LYS A 57 -6.67 -3.06 11.21
CA LYS A 57 -7.78 -4.03 11.19
C LYS A 57 -7.42 -5.32 10.48
N ALA A 58 -6.47 -5.29 9.55
CA ALA A 58 -5.96 -6.49 8.92
C ALA A 58 -5.13 -7.29 9.94
N ARG A 59 -5.64 -8.46 10.33
CA ARG A 59 -5.10 -9.28 11.44
C ARG A 59 -3.80 -10.03 11.10
N SER A 60 -3.22 -9.80 9.93
CA SER A 60 -2.19 -10.65 9.34
C SER A 60 -0.99 -9.85 8.81
N GLY A 61 0.05 -9.72 9.63
CA GLY A 61 1.43 -9.49 9.15
C GLY A 61 1.83 -8.06 8.76
N TYR A 62 2.72 -7.97 7.76
CA TYR A 62 3.36 -6.74 7.30
C TYR A 62 2.45 -5.97 6.33
N PHE A 63 2.42 -4.64 6.42
CA PHE A 63 1.63 -3.78 5.55
C PHE A 63 2.47 -2.70 4.90
N LEU A 64 2.10 -2.32 3.68
CA LEU A 64 2.62 -1.15 2.99
C LEU A 64 1.49 -0.14 2.83
N ILE A 65 1.66 1.05 3.40
CA ILE A 65 0.81 2.21 3.12
C ILE A 65 1.60 3.13 2.20
N LYS A 66 1.05 3.45 1.03
CA LYS A 66 1.70 4.33 0.06
C LYS A 66 0.73 5.36 -0.47
N TRP A 67 1.10 6.64 -0.32
CA TRP A 67 0.47 7.71 -1.07
C TRP A 67 0.87 7.61 -2.54
N VAL A 68 -0.12 7.59 -3.43
CA VAL A 68 0.06 7.44 -4.88
C VAL A 68 -0.49 8.64 -5.66
N GLY A 69 -0.79 9.73 -4.97
CA GLY A 69 -1.22 10.99 -5.58
C GLY A 69 -0.07 11.78 -6.16
N GLU A 70 -0.42 12.75 -7.00
CA GLU A 70 0.53 13.82 -7.33
C GLU A 70 0.82 14.60 -6.05
N VAL A 71 2.09 15.00 -5.86
CA VAL A 71 2.46 15.87 -4.74
C VAL A 71 1.82 17.23 -5.03
N GLU A 72 0.64 17.49 -4.47
CA GLU A 72 0.08 18.84 -4.43
C GLU A 72 0.96 19.70 -3.54
N GLY A 73 1.96 20.35 -4.13
CA GLY A 73 2.69 21.48 -3.57
C GLY A 73 3.45 21.19 -2.28
N VAL A 74 4.79 21.20 -2.35
CA VAL A 74 5.62 21.40 -1.16
C VAL A 74 5.34 22.82 -0.65
N VAL A 75 4.52 22.97 0.40
CA VAL A 75 4.48 24.21 1.17
C VAL A 75 5.69 24.19 2.10
N ILE A 76 6.73 24.93 1.71
CA ILE A 76 7.84 25.26 2.60
C ILE A 76 7.33 26.39 3.51
N VAL A 77 7.23 26.11 4.80
CA VAL A 77 7.04 27.14 5.85
C VAL A 77 8.40 27.62 6.31
#